data_AF-A0A2G6LX00-F1
#
_entry.id   AF-A0A2G6LX00-F1
#
_cell.length_a   1.000
_cell.length_b   1.000
_cell.length_c   1.000
_cell.angle_alpha   90.00
_cell.angle_beta   90.00
_cell.angle_gamma   90.00
#
_symmetry.space_group_name_H-M   'P 1'
#
loop_
_entity.id
_entity.type
_entity.pdbx_description
1 polymer ?
#
loop_
_entity_poly.entity_id
_entity_poly.type
_entity_poly.pdbx_seq_one_letter_code
_entity_poly.pdbx_strand_id
1 'polypeptide(L)'
;MTVLLTCILLLLTPEARDSLLAKTPGNQAFWEETLENTLGQQREAVEYLFETIPRLDRLEMTEESLMDHVQGALAVRNEFYDSLPDSMFLEYLVSYRIDEEPVAPYRAELREFWASRIETAGNPAETALEIASWISVNVEVFQYDYLGGIADPLSIIGSGGGTSGEHRVLLCASLKALGIAARPVLGWFSGENGGCRRWLEVWDGKSWLPVVSPADSIPENWTGLALAMVPGLDTPVTADYRPAGILVSSPLEYTDEEQFTAVLNIPVKGRYLPLDYLWLSTSLQDTVELGEGEYILMVSSRRSSGLVDMWLHKIDIAENDTTAVDLSDSQYALTPLP
;
A
#
# COMPACT_ATOMS: atom_id res chain seq x y z
N MET A 1 -20.95 -8.51 40.11
CA MET A 1 -20.03 -7.36 40.32
C MET A 1 -19.66 -6.88 38.93
N THR A 2 -20.19 -5.71 38.60
CA THR A 2 -20.25 -5.09 37.28
C THR A 2 -18.85 -4.74 36.79
N VAL A 3 -18.45 -5.28 35.64
CA VAL A 3 -17.32 -4.75 34.85
C VAL A 3 -17.98 -4.07 33.65
N LEU A 4 -18.37 -2.82 33.85
CA LEU A 4 -17.76 -1.65 33.21
C LEU A 4 -17.67 -1.81 31.69
N LEU A 5 -18.73 -1.32 31.05
CA LEU A 5 -18.78 -0.65 29.75
C LEU A 5 -17.40 -0.48 29.11
N THR A 6 -17.03 -1.38 28.19
CA THR A 6 -15.86 -1.18 27.33
C THR A 6 -16.14 0.04 26.47
N CYS A 7 -15.21 1.00 26.50
CA CYS A 7 -15.29 2.29 25.83
C CYS A 7 -15.78 2.18 24.38
N ILE A 8 -16.90 2.85 24.09
CA ILE A 8 -17.27 3.23 22.73
C ILE A 8 -16.19 4.22 22.27
N LEU A 9 -15.17 3.72 21.57
CA LEU A 9 -14.42 4.58 20.65
C LEU A 9 -15.36 4.79 19.46
N LEU A 10 -16.14 5.87 19.50
CA LEU A 10 -16.64 6.44 18.24
C LEU A 10 -15.37 6.83 17.47
N LEU A 11 -15.09 6.10 16.39
CA LEU A 11 -13.98 6.45 15.50
C LEU A 11 -14.27 7.82 14.85
N LEU A 12 -15.55 8.09 14.59
CA LEU A 12 -16.01 9.29 13.90
C LEU A 12 -16.66 10.31 14.86
N THR A 13 -16.10 11.52 14.97
CA THR A 13 -16.81 12.62 15.63
C THR A 13 -18.01 13.08 14.79
N PRO A 14 -19.06 13.69 15.39
CA PRO A 14 -20.17 14.25 14.63
C PRO A 14 -19.72 15.23 13.55
N GLU A 15 -18.73 16.07 13.83
CA GLU A 15 -18.19 17.04 12.86
C GLU A 15 -17.46 16.35 11.70
N ALA A 16 -16.69 15.30 11.97
CA ALA A 16 -16.03 14.50 10.94
C ALA A 16 -17.07 13.79 10.05
N ARG A 17 -18.11 13.21 10.66
CA ARG A 17 -19.24 12.60 9.97
C ARG A 17 -19.92 13.57 9.01
N ASP A 18 -20.29 14.75 9.50
CA ASP A 18 -20.98 15.77 8.70
C ASP A 18 -20.10 16.25 7.53
N SER A 19 -18.79 16.40 7.77
CA SER A 19 -17.82 16.74 6.72
C SER A 19 -17.75 15.68 5.61
N LEU A 20 -17.72 14.40 6.00
CA LEU A 20 -17.68 13.28 5.06
C LEU A 20 -18.97 13.14 4.27
N LEU A 21 -20.13 13.30 4.92
CA LEU A 21 -21.44 13.30 4.26
C LEU A 21 -21.54 14.45 3.24
N ALA A 22 -21.09 15.65 3.61
CA ALA A 22 -21.05 16.80 2.68
C ALA A 22 -20.17 16.52 1.45
N LYS A 23 -19.11 15.71 1.60
CA LYS A 23 -18.21 15.29 0.52
C LYS A 23 -18.69 14.07 -0.27
N THR A 24 -19.86 13.52 0.06
CA THR A 24 -20.42 12.30 -0.56
C THR A 24 -21.77 12.55 -1.24
N PRO A 25 -21.92 13.58 -2.11
CA PRO A 25 -23.21 13.91 -2.72
C PRO A 25 -23.76 12.73 -3.55
N GLY A 26 -25.05 12.45 -3.39
CA GLY A 26 -25.73 11.36 -4.13
C GLY A 26 -25.77 10.02 -3.40
N ASN A 27 -24.86 9.77 -2.45
CA ASN A 27 -24.86 8.54 -1.64
C ASN A 27 -25.02 8.81 -0.12
N GLN A 28 -25.42 10.03 0.27
CA GLN A 28 -25.49 10.48 1.66
C GLN A 28 -26.50 9.68 2.48
N ALA A 29 -27.72 9.53 1.97
CA ALA A 29 -28.80 8.84 2.65
C ALA A 29 -28.44 7.37 2.96
N PHE A 30 -27.74 6.70 2.04
CA PHE A 30 -27.21 5.36 2.24
C PHE A 30 -26.26 5.28 3.45
N TRP A 31 -25.28 6.19 3.52
CA TRP A 31 -24.33 6.22 4.63
C TRP A 31 -25.01 6.60 5.95
N GLU A 32 -25.96 7.54 5.94
CA GLU A 32 -26.74 7.90 7.13
C GLU A 32 -27.54 6.72 7.67
N GLU A 33 -28.32 6.06 6.81
CA GLU A 33 -29.13 4.90 7.15
C GLU A 33 -28.25 3.73 7.64
N THR A 34 -27.14 3.46 6.94
CA THR A 34 -26.23 2.37 7.32
C THR A 34 -25.58 2.62 8.68
N LEU A 35 -25.16 3.85 8.94
CA LEU A 35 -24.64 4.22 10.26
C LEU A 35 -25.75 4.00 11.31
N GLU A 36 -26.96 4.53 11.11
CA GLU A 36 -28.07 4.38 12.08
C GLU A 36 -28.46 2.91 12.36
N ASN A 37 -28.37 2.05 11.34
CA ASN A 37 -28.79 0.65 11.43
C ASN A 37 -27.68 -0.31 11.90
N THR A 38 -26.44 0.17 12.07
CA THR A 38 -25.32 -0.66 12.54
C THR A 38 -24.95 -0.35 13.98
N LEU A 39 -24.53 -1.39 14.73
CA LEU A 39 -24.19 -1.30 16.15
C LEU A 39 -22.93 -2.14 16.46
N GLY A 40 -22.28 -1.83 17.59
CA GLY A 40 -21.10 -2.57 18.07
C GLY A 40 -19.97 -2.64 17.03
N GLN A 41 -19.34 -3.81 16.90
CA GLN A 41 -18.21 -4.01 15.97
C GLN A 41 -18.58 -3.75 14.50
N GLN A 42 -19.84 -3.96 14.11
CA GLN A 42 -20.30 -3.63 12.76
C GLN A 42 -20.27 -2.11 12.53
N ARG A 43 -20.71 -1.34 13.53
CA ARG A 43 -20.67 0.13 13.47
C ARG A 43 -19.24 0.65 13.41
N GLU A 44 -18.33 0.09 14.22
CA GLU A 44 -16.92 0.46 14.23
C GLU A 44 -16.27 0.23 12.85
N ALA A 45 -16.50 -0.93 12.23
CA ALA A 45 -15.99 -1.23 10.89
C ALA A 45 -16.58 -0.31 9.80
N VAL A 46 -17.88 0.00 9.87
CA VAL A 46 -18.53 0.94 8.94
C VAL A 46 -17.98 2.36 9.11
N GLU A 47 -17.81 2.84 10.35
CA GLU A 47 -17.24 4.16 10.62
C GLU A 47 -15.81 4.25 10.11
N TYR A 48 -14.99 3.23 10.37
CA TYR A 48 -13.63 3.14 9.85
C TYR A 48 -13.62 3.26 8.32
N LEU A 49 -14.40 2.46 7.60
CA LEU A 49 -14.45 2.53 6.14
C LEU A 49 -14.97 3.88 5.65
N PHE A 50 -16.01 4.43 6.27
CA PHE A 50 -16.53 5.74 5.87
C PHE A 50 -15.49 6.85 6.01
N GLU A 51 -14.63 6.76 7.03
CA GLU A 51 -13.53 7.70 7.26
C GLU A 51 -12.39 7.52 6.25
N THR A 52 -11.89 6.30 6.09
CA THR A 52 -10.60 6.02 5.46
C THR A 52 -10.66 5.85 3.94
N ILE A 53 -11.81 5.42 3.40
CA ILE A 53 -11.87 5.06 1.97
C ILE A 53 -11.81 6.31 1.07
N PRO A 54 -11.38 6.18 -0.19
CA PRO A 54 -11.38 7.27 -1.16
C PRO A 54 -12.76 7.90 -1.34
N ARG A 55 -12.79 9.19 -1.71
CA ARG A 55 -14.06 9.90 -1.95
C ARG A 55 -14.90 9.24 -3.04
N LEU A 56 -14.28 8.80 -4.14
CA LEU A 56 -15.00 8.16 -5.23
C LEU A 56 -15.68 6.87 -4.74
N ASP A 57 -14.98 6.09 -3.91
CA ASP A 57 -15.55 4.87 -3.35
C ASP A 57 -16.72 5.14 -2.41
N ARG A 58 -16.67 6.20 -1.58
CA ARG A 58 -17.85 6.61 -0.80
C ARG A 58 -19.06 6.91 -1.69
N LEU A 59 -18.85 7.42 -2.90
CA LEU A 59 -19.92 7.74 -3.85
C LEU A 59 -20.46 6.48 -4.54
N GLU A 60 -19.62 5.48 -4.76
CA GLU A 60 -19.96 4.25 -5.51
C GLU A 60 -20.34 3.07 -4.60
N MET A 61 -20.06 3.16 -3.30
CA MET A 61 -20.34 2.10 -2.32
C MET A 61 -21.83 1.75 -2.30
N THR A 62 -22.12 0.45 -2.37
CA THR A 62 -23.47 -0.10 -2.23
C THR A 62 -23.62 -0.80 -0.88
N GLU A 63 -24.86 -1.03 -0.46
CA GLU A 63 -25.15 -1.83 0.75
C GLU A 63 -24.55 -3.24 0.64
N GLU A 64 -24.69 -3.87 -0.53
CA GLU A 64 -24.15 -5.20 -0.81
C GLU A 64 -22.63 -5.26 -0.63
N SER A 65 -21.88 -4.36 -1.27
CA SER A 65 -20.41 -4.31 -1.15
C SER A 65 -19.97 -3.99 0.28
N LEU A 66 -20.59 -3.01 0.92
CA LEU A 66 -20.21 -2.61 2.27
C LEU A 66 -20.47 -3.74 3.28
N MET A 67 -21.64 -4.38 3.21
CA MET A 67 -22.01 -5.43 4.15
C MET A 67 -21.25 -6.73 3.90
N ASP A 68 -20.98 -7.10 2.64
CA ASP A 68 -20.12 -8.25 2.32
C ASP A 68 -18.74 -8.09 2.96
N HIS A 69 -18.14 -6.90 2.86
CA HIS A 69 -16.83 -6.63 3.46
C HIS A 69 -16.86 -6.59 4.98
N VAL A 70 -17.78 -5.83 5.58
CA VAL A 70 -17.87 -5.68 7.04
C VAL A 70 -18.23 -6.99 7.72
N GLN A 71 -19.30 -7.65 7.28
CA GLN A 71 -19.75 -8.90 7.89
C GLN A 71 -18.80 -10.05 7.57
N GLY A 72 -18.29 -10.10 6.34
CA GLY A 72 -17.29 -11.08 5.93
C GLY A 72 -16.04 -11.02 6.79
N ALA A 73 -15.47 -9.83 7.00
CA ALA A 73 -14.31 -9.64 7.87
C ALA A 73 -14.58 -10.03 9.33
N LEU A 74 -15.71 -9.61 9.90
CA LEU A 74 -16.10 -9.97 11.27
C LEU A 74 -16.26 -11.48 11.45
N ALA A 75 -16.83 -12.16 10.45
CA ALA A 75 -17.07 -13.60 10.47
C ALA A 75 -15.79 -14.45 10.39
N VAL A 76 -14.65 -13.86 10.02
CA VAL A 76 -13.35 -14.56 9.91
C VAL A 76 -12.27 -14.01 10.84
N ARG A 77 -12.61 -13.03 11.68
CA ARG A 77 -11.64 -12.27 12.49
C ARG A 77 -10.71 -13.15 13.33
N ASN A 78 -11.22 -14.28 13.82
CA ASN A 78 -10.50 -15.19 14.73
C ASN A 78 -10.17 -16.55 14.08
N GLU A 79 -10.22 -16.68 12.76
CA GLU A 79 -9.95 -17.95 12.07
C GLU A 79 -8.46 -18.31 12.12
N PHE A 80 -7.57 -17.32 11.98
CA PHE A 80 -6.12 -17.52 11.96
C PHE A 80 -5.39 -16.95 13.18
N TYR A 81 -6.07 -16.15 14.00
CA TYR A 81 -5.45 -15.42 15.10
C TYR A 81 -6.27 -15.54 16.37
N ASP A 82 -5.64 -15.95 17.47
CA ASP A 82 -6.28 -15.97 18.80
C ASP A 82 -6.69 -14.57 19.26
N SER A 83 -5.88 -13.56 18.91
CA SER A 83 -6.13 -12.15 19.20
C SER A 83 -5.46 -11.27 18.14
N LEU A 84 -6.26 -10.73 17.22
CA LEU A 84 -5.82 -9.71 16.28
C LEU A 84 -6.17 -8.31 16.82
N PRO A 85 -5.19 -7.39 16.98
CA PRO A 85 -5.46 -6.02 17.41
C PRO A 85 -6.49 -5.34 16.50
N ASP A 86 -7.35 -4.47 17.08
CA ASP A 86 -8.40 -3.79 16.31
C ASP A 86 -7.84 -2.98 15.13
N SER A 87 -6.69 -2.32 15.31
CA SER A 87 -6.03 -1.59 14.22
C SER A 87 -5.62 -2.51 13.06
N MET A 88 -5.05 -3.68 13.37
CA MET A 88 -4.68 -4.67 12.35
C MET A 88 -5.92 -5.27 11.68
N PHE A 89 -6.98 -5.50 12.45
CA PHE A 89 -8.26 -5.99 11.91
C PHE A 89 -8.88 -4.97 10.95
N LEU A 90 -9.00 -3.71 11.35
CA LEU A 90 -9.57 -2.66 10.50
C LEU A 90 -8.72 -2.44 9.24
N GLU A 91 -7.41 -2.29 9.41
CA GLU A 91 -6.49 -1.94 8.32
C GLU A 91 -6.27 -3.08 7.32
N TYR A 92 -6.20 -4.33 7.76
CA TYR A 92 -5.77 -5.44 6.91
C TYR A 92 -6.82 -6.54 6.72
N LEU A 93 -7.95 -6.49 7.44
CA LEU A 93 -9.07 -7.40 7.21
C LEU A 93 -10.35 -6.69 6.83
N VAL A 94 -10.68 -5.51 7.36
CA VAL A 94 -11.90 -4.78 6.95
C VAL A 94 -11.69 -4.02 5.64
N SER A 95 -10.50 -3.45 5.43
CA SER A 95 -10.15 -2.80 4.16
C SER A 95 -10.40 -3.74 2.97
N TYR A 96 -11.16 -3.26 1.99
CA TYR A 96 -11.66 -4.09 0.90
C TYR A 96 -10.86 -3.94 -0.39
N ARG A 97 -10.25 -2.78 -0.64
CA ARG A 97 -9.50 -2.54 -1.86
C ARG A 97 -8.04 -2.95 -1.66
N ILE A 98 -7.45 -3.53 -2.70
CA ILE A 98 -6.07 -4.02 -2.72
C ILE A 98 -5.21 -3.11 -3.61
N ASP A 99 -5.71 -2.74 -4.78
CA ASP A 99 -5.04 -1.87 -5.76
C ASP A 99 -6.11 -0.92 -6.37
N GLU A 100 -6.11 -0.66 -7.67
CA GLU A 100 -7.10 0.22 -8.33
C GLU A 100 -8.34 -0.51 -8.90
N GLU A 101 -8.74 -1.65 -8.31
CA GLU A 101 -9.93 -2.39 -8.76
C GLU A 101 -11.26 -1.72 -8.33
N PRO A 102 -12.37 -1.92 -9.10
CA PRO A 102 -13.71 -1.46 -8.71
C PRO A 102 -14.16 -2.01 -7.36
N VAL A 103 -15.00 -1.25 -6.64
CA VAL A 103 -15.65 -1.73 -5.40
C VAL A 103 -16.63 -2.85 -5.74
N ALA A 104 -16.44 -4.06 -5.21
CA ALA A 104 -17.29 -5.21 -5.50
C ALA A 104 -17.43 -6.17 -4.29
N PRO A 105 -18.61 -6.80 -4.09
CA PRO A 105 -18.84 -7.76 -3.00
C PRO A 105 -18.21 -9.12 -3.32
N TYR A 106 -16.93 -9.31 -2.98
CA TYR A 106 -16.21 -10.54 -3.34
C TYR A 106 -16.03 -11.56 -2.20
N ARG A 107 -16.21 -11.18 -0.93
CA ARG A 107 -15.70 -11.98 0.20
C ARG A 107 -16.48 -13.25 0.41
N ALA A 108 -17.81 -13.18 0.45
CA ALA A 108 -18.64 -14.35 0.66
C ALA A 108 -18.37 -15.41 -0.42
N GLU A 109 -18.33 -15.00 -1.68
CA GLU A 109 -18.06 -15.88 -2.82
C GLU A 109 -16.65 -16.47 -2.79
N LEU A 110 -15.62 -15.65 -2.53
CA LEU A 110 -14.25 -16.16 -2.40
C LEU A 110 -14.12 -17.13 -1.21
N ARG A 111 -14.75 -16.85 -0.07
CA ARG A 111 -14.73 -17.74 1.09
C ARG A 111 -15.33 -19.10 0.74
N GLU A 112 -16.49 -19.13 0.09
CA GLU A 112 -17.12 -20.38 -0.36
C GLU A 112 -16.27 -21.10 -1.41
N PHE A 113 -15.69 -20.35 -2.35
CA PHE A 113 -14.82 -20.89 -3.38
C PHE A 113 -13.63 -21.64 -2.78
N TRP A 114 -12.96 -21.07 -1.78
CA TRP A 114 -11.78 -21.65 -1.15
C TRP A 114 -12.11 -22.74 -0.12
N ALA A 115 -13.24 -22.66 0.59
CA ALA A 115 -13.65 -23.65 1.60
C ALA A 115 -13.73 -25.09 1.06
N SER A 116 -13.90 -25.27 -0.24
CA SER A 116 -13.96 -26.58 -0.90
C SER A 116 -12.67 -27.00 -1.62
N ARG A 117 -11.63 -26.14 -1.64
CA ARG A 117 -10.44 -26.30 -2.49
C ARG A 117 -9.13 -26.39 -1.75
N ILE A 118 -9.03 -25.77 -0.59
CA ILE A 118 -7.80 -25.74 0.20
C ILE A 118 -8.07 -26.25 1.60
N GLU A 119 -7.13 -27.01 2.15
CA GLU A 119 -7.13 -27.31 3.57
C GLU A 119 -6.44 -26.14 4.26
N THR A 120 -7.19 -25.30 4.97
CA THR A 120 -6.59 -24.22 5.76
C THR A 120 -5.70 -24.84 6.84
N ALA A 121 -4.39 -24.89 6.58
CA ALA A 121 -3.40 -25.55 7.43
C ALA A 121 -3.22 -24.88 8.82
N GLY A 122 -4.05 -23.90 9.18
CA GLY A 122 -3.89 -23.07 10.36
C GLY A 122 -2.67 -22.13 10.30
N ASN A 123 -1.91 -22.15 9.19
CA ASN A 123 -0.72 -21.34 8.97
C ASN A 123 -0.99 -20.34 7.82
N PRO A 124 -1.01 -19.02 8.11
CA PRO A 124 -1.26 -17.98 7.11
C PRO A 124 -0.36 -18.05 5.87
N ALA A 125 0.94 -18.31 6.05
CA ALA A 125 1.91 -18.33 4.96
C ALA A 125 1.76 -19.56 4.06
N GLU A 126 1.50 -20.73 4.65
CA GLU A 126 1.26 -21.96 3.88
C GLU A 126 -0.02 -21.85 3.06
N THR A 127 -1.11 -21.34 3.66
CA THR A 127 -2.36 -21.07 2.94
C THR A 127 -2.15 -20.07 1.81
N ALA A 128 -1.34 -19.03 2.01
CA ALA A 128 -1.03 -18.07 0.95
C ALA A 128 -0.24 -18.67 -0.20
N LEU A 129 0.71 -19.55 0.07
CA LEU A 129 1.45 -20.26 -0.97
C LEU A 129 0.56 -21.25 -1.73
N GLU A 130 -0.35 -21.94 -1.05
CA GLU A 130 -1.31 -22.86 -1.68
C GLU A 130 -2.25 -22.10 -2.64
N ILE A 131 -2.84 -20.99 -2.18
CA ILE A 131 -3.70 -20.13 -3.01
C ILE A 131 -2.90 -19.55 -4.18
N ALA A 132 -1.69 -19.03 -3.93
CA ALA A 132 -0.84 -18.47 -4.99
C ALA A 132 -0.47 -19.53 -6.04
N SER A 133 -0.19 -20.76 -5.60
CA SER A 133 0.04 -21.89 -6.51
C SER A 133 -1.19 -22.22 -7.32
N TRP A 134 -2.37 -22.29 -6.68
CA TRP A 134 -3.63 -22.51 -7.38
C TRP A 134 -3.90 -21.45 -8.45
N ILE A 135 -3.74 -20.16 -8.10
CA ILE A 135 -3.91 -19.04 -9.03
C ILE A 135 -2.96 -19.18 -10.21
N SER A 136 -1.68 -19.50 -9.97
CA SER A 136 -0.68 -19.64 -11.04
C SER A 136 -0.98 -20.74 -12.05
N VAL A 137 -1.75 -21.77 -11.65
CA VAL A 137 -2.11 -22.90 -12.51
C VAL A 137 -3.44 -22.67 -13.23
N ASN A 138 -4.37 -21.94 -12.61
CA ASN A 138 -5.76 -21.84 -13.08
C ASN A 138 -6.11 -20.46 -13.66
N VAL A 139 -5.29 -19.44 -13.43
CA VAL A 139 -5.48 -18.09 -13.97
C VAL A 139 -4.31 -17.80 -14.91
N GLU A 140 -4.61 -17.61 -16.19
CA GLU A 140 -3.61 -17.33 -17.21
C GLU A 140 -3.08 -15.90 -17.06
N VAL A 141 -1.74 -15.76 -17.03
CA VAL A 141 -1.09 -14.45 -16.99
C VAL A 141 -1.03 -13.87 -18.40
N PHE A 142 -1.62 -12.69 -18.59
CA PHE A 142 -1.44 -11.89 -19.80
C PHE A 142 -1.18 -10.40 -19.45
N GLN A 143 -0.83 -9.60 -20.45
CA GLN A 143 -0.74 -8.14 -20.27
C GLN A 143 -1.86 -7.48 -21.05
N TYR A 144 -2.58 -6.56 -20.41
CA TYR A 144 -3.45 -5.65 -21.15
C TYR A 144 -2.61 -4.80 -22.10
N ASP A 145 -3.18 -4.48 -23.26
CA ASP A 145 -2.60 -3.50 -24.17
C ASP A 145 -2.82 -2.07 -23.62
N TYR A 146 -3.33 -1.16 -24.45
CA TYR A 146 -3.43 0.27 -24.13
C TYR A 146 -4.62 0.64 -23.23
N LEU A 147 -5.59 -0.27 -23.07
CA LEU A 147 -6.84 -0.05 -22.32
C LEU A 147 -7.06 -1.25 -21.39
N GLY A 148 -7.09 -0.99 -20.08
CA GLY A 148 -7.39 -1.98 -19.06
C GLY A 148 -7.13 -1.42 -17.66
N GLY A 149 -8.14 -1.43 -16.80
CA GLY A 149 -7.97 -1.26 -15.37
C GLY A 149 -7.75 -2.61 -14.70
N ILE A 150 -7.54 -2.61 -13.39
CA ILE A 150 -7.49 -3.83 -12.59
C ILE A 150 -8.93 -4.32 -12.41
N ALA A 151 -9.23 -5.55 -12.83
CA ALA A 151 -10.53 -6.17 -12.62
C ALA A 151 -10.75 -6.54 -11.15
N ASP A 152 -12.01 -6.65 -10.74
CA ASP A 152 -12.35 -7.12 -9.41
C ASP A 152 -12.02 -8.62 -9.23
N PRO A 153 -11.84 -9.12 -8.00
CA PRO A 153 -11.44 -10.51 -7.74
C PRO A 153 -12.35 -11.57 -8.38
N LEU A 154 -13.67 -11.34 -8.41
CA LEU A 154 -14.61 -12.32 -8.97
C LEU A 154 -14.57 -12.33 -10.49
N SER A 155 -14.34 -11.18 -11.12
CA SER A 155 -14.10 -11.11 -12.56
C SER A 155 -12.82 -11.84 -12.97
N ILE A 156 -11.73 -11.70 -12.20
CA ILE A 156 -10.44 -12.37 -12.48
C ILE A 156 -10.60 -13.89 -12.39
N ILE A 157 -11.24 -14.39 -11.34
CA ILE A 157 -11.42 -15.83 -11.16
C ILE A 157 -12.41 -16.41 -12.18
N GLY A 158 -13.46 -15.65 -12.53
CA GLY A 158 -14.48 -16.06 -13.50
C GLY A 158 -13.99 -16.05 -14.95
N SER A 159 -13.09 -15.13 -15.31
CA SER A 159 -12.46 -15.07 -16.63
C SER A 159 -11.39 -16.15 -16.82
N GLY A 160 -10.75 -16.58 -15.73
CA GLY A 160 -9.60 -17.48 -15.76
C GLY A 160 -8.33 -16.83 -16.29
N GLY A 161 -8.24 -15.50 -16.30
CA GLY A 161 -7.03 -14.80 -16.73
C GLY A 161 -6.94 -13.34 -16.25
N GLY A 162 -5.70 -12.87 -16.08
CA GLY A 162 -5.41 -11.50 -15.70
C GLY A 162 -3.92 -11.16 -15.78
N THR A 163 -3.58 -9.94 -15.42
CA THR A 163 -2.21 -9.44 -15.25
C THR A 163 -1.57 -9.93 -13.96
N SER A 164 -0.25 -9.77 -13.81
CA SER A 164 0.41 -10.06 -12.53
C SER A 164 -0.12 -9.19 -11.37
N GLY A 165 -0.60 -7.97 -11.67
CA GLY A 165 -1.33 -7.13 -10.70
C GLY A 165 -2.62 -7.76 -10.23
N GLU A 166 -3.43 -8.24 -11.17
CA GLU A 166 -4.70 -8.90 -10.86
C GLU A 166 -4.51 -10.23 -10.13
N HIS A 167 -3.43 -10.96 -10.41
CA HIS A 167 -3.06 -12.14 -9.60
C HIS A 167 -2.83 -11.76 -8.13
N ARG A 168 -2.14 -10.64 -7.85
CA ARG A 168 -1.93 -10.16 -6.48
C ARG A 168 -3.24 -9.69 -5.84
N VAL A 169 -4.10 -9.02 -6.59
CA VAL A 169 -5.43 -8.58 -6.13
C VAL A 169 -6.28 -9.78 -5.74
N LEU A 170 -6.39 -10.79 -6.62
CA LEU A 170 -7.11 -12.02 -6.33
C LEU A 170 -6.51 -12.77 -5.13
N LEU A 171 -5.18 -12.88 -5.05
CA LEU A 171 -4.51 -13.54 -3.93
C LEU A 171 -4.81 -12.83 -2.61
N CYS A 172 -4.62 -11.51 -2.54
CA CYS A 172 -4.85 -10.72 -1.33
C CYS A 172 -6.35 -10.72 -0.92
N ALA A 173 -7.26 -10.56 -1.88
CA ALA A 173 -8.70 -10.65 -1.65
C ALA A 173 -9.11 -12.02 -1.08
N SER A 174 -8.53 -13.10 -1.63
CA SER A 174 -8.75 -14.48 -1.18
C SER A 174 -8.28 -14.69 0.26
N LEU A 175 -7.09 -14.17 0.60
CA LEU A 175 -6.53 -14.26 1.95
C LEU A 175 -7.41 -13.51 2.96
N LYS A 176 -7.81 -12.28 2.62
CA LYS A 176 -8.71 -11.48 3.46
C LYS A 176 -10.08 -12.14 3.64
N ALA A 177 -10.63 -12.78 2.61
CA ALA A 177 -11.90 -13.51 2.68
C ALA A 177 -11.85 -14.74 3.61
N LEU A 178 -10.66 -15.29 3.83
CA LEU A 178 -10.41 -16.41 4.76
C LEU A 178 -10.00 -15.95 6.16
N GLY A 179 -9.76 -14.66 6.38
CA GLY A 179 -9.33 -14.11 7.67
C GLY A 179 -7.83 -13.98 7.85
N ILE A 180 -7.05 -14.11 6.77
CA ILE A 180 -5.61 -13.82 6.79
C ILE A 180 -5.39 -12.35 6.45
N ALA A 181 -4.94 -11.58 7.44
CA ALA A 181 -4.44 -10.22 7.22
C ALA A 181 -3.28 -10.21 6.21
N ALA A 182 -3.47 -9.48 5.11
CA ALA A 182 -2.53 -9.38 4.01
C ALA A 182 -2.47 -7.94 3.48
N ARG A 183 -1.29 -7.52 2.99
CA ARG A 183 -1.07 -6.19 2.43
C ARG A 183 -0.14 -6.22 1.22
N PRO A 184 -0.34 -5.33 0.22
CA PRO A 184 0.62 -5.17 -0.86
C PRO A 184 1.85 -4.42 -0.39
N VAL A 185 2.99 -4.72 -1.00
CA VAL A 185 4.24 -3.98 -0.84
C VAL A 185 4.79 -3.64 -2.22
N LEU A 186 5.27 -2.41 -2.36
CA LEU A 186 5.93 -1.90 -3.56
C LEU A 186 7.40 -1.61 -3.24
N GLY A 187 8.30 -2.14 -4.05
CA GLY A 187 9.74 -1.95 -3.86
C GLY A 187 10.47 -1.53 -5.13
N TRP A 188 11.56 -0.79 -4.94
CA TRP A 188 12.45 -0.30 -5.99
C TRP A 188 13.80 -1.01 -5.86
N PHE A 189 14.24 -1.62 -6.95
CA PHE A 189 15.47 -2.39 -7.01
C PHE A 189 16.47 -1.72 -7.95
N SER A 190 17.72 -1.60 -7.50
CA SER A 190 18.85 -1.11 -8.29
C SER A 190 19.55 -2.27 -9.02
N GLY A 191 20.49 -1.92 -9.90
CA GLY A 191 21.34 -2.88 -10.61
C GLY A 191 20.77 -3.42 -11.92
N GLU A 192 21.38 -4.50 -12.42
CA GLU A 192 21.12 -5.04 -13.76
C GLU A 192 19.67 -5.52 -13.96
N ASN A 193 19.10 -6.12 -12.91
CA ASN A 193 17.70 -6.60 -12.89
C ASN A 193 16.78 -5.62 -12.13
N GLY A 194 17.22 -4.37 -11.97
CA GLY A 194 16.49 -3.34 -11.24
C GLY A 194 15.14 -2.97 -11.83
N GLY A 195 14.39 -2.14 -11.12
CA GLY A 195 13.03 -1.74 -11.47
C GLY A 195 12.09 -1.78 -10.27
N CYS A 196 10.85 -1.37 -10.49
CA CYS A 196 9.79 -1.52 -9.50
C CYS A 196 9.29 -2.97 -9.49
N ARG A 197 9.02 -3.52 -8.30
CA ARG A 197 8.37 -4.82 -8.10
C ARG A 197 7.32 -4.70 -7.03
N ARG A 198 6.32 -5.57 -7.08
CA ARG A 198 5.28 -5.68 -6.06
C ARG A 198 5.21 -7.11 -5.56
N TRP A 199 4.93 -7.27 -4.28
CA TRP A 199 4.64 -8.55 -3.64
C TRP A 199 3.55 -8.35 -2.58
N LEU A 200 3.13 -9.42 -1.93
CA LEU A 200 2.25 -9.34 -0.78
C LEU A 200 3.02 -9.70 0.49
N GLU A 201 2.61 -9.14 1.61
CA GLU A 201 2.94 -9.65 2.92
C GLU A 201 1.71 -10.23 3.59
N VAL A 202 1.90 -11.31 4.35
CA VAL A 202 0.88 -11.91 5.22
C VAL A 202 1.34 -11.85 6.66
N TRP A 203 0.41 -11.60 7.57
CA TRP A 203 0.72 -11.60 9.00
C TRP A 203 0.68 -13.04 9.54
N ASP A 204 1.70 -13.48 10.26
CA ASP A 204 1.75 -14.82 10.86
C ASP A 204 1.34 -14.86 12.34
N GLY A 205 0.88 -13.71 12.88
CA GLY A 205 0.64 -13.51 14.30
C GLY A 205 1.79 -12.81 15.04
N LYS A 206 2.97 -12.69 14.43
CA LYS A 206 4.18 -12.10 15.03
C LYS A 206 4.90 -11.12 14.12
N SER A 207 4.96 -11.41 12.83
CA SER A 207 5.69 -10.66 11.82
C SER A 207 5.00 -10.73 10.47
N TRP A 208 5.29 -9.76 9.62
CA TRP A 208 4.91 -9.79 8.21
C TRP A 208 5.86 -10.70 7.44
N LEU A 209 5.31 -11.63 6.68
CA LEU A 209 6.06 -12.57 5.86
C LEU A 209 5.78 -12.31 4.39
N PRO A 210 6.82 -12.20 3.54
CA PRO A 210 6.62 -11.99 2.12
C PRO A 210 6.05 -13.24 1.44
N VAL A 211 5.05 -13.02 0.59
CA VAL A 211 4.48 -14.00 -0.33
C VAL A 211 4.62 -13.44 -1.74
N VAL A 212 5.45 -14.11 -2.53
CA VAL A 212 5.69 -13.76 -3.94
C VAL A 212 4.82 -14.66 -4.81
N SER A 213 3.92 -14.04 -5.57
CA SER A 213 3.14 -14.76 -6.58
C SER A 213 4.07 -15.40 -7.61
N PRO A 214 3.82 -16.63 -8.10
CA PRO A 214 4.60 -17.23 -9.18
C PRO A 214 4.63 -16.40 -10.48
N ALA A 215 3.68 -15.48 -10.65
CA ALA A 215 3.64 -14.55 -11.78
C ALA A 215 4.62 -13.36 -11.63
N ASP A 216 5.20 -13.18 -10.44
CA ASP A 216 6.12 -12.11 -10.11
C ASP A 216 7.56 -12.62 -9.96
N SER A 217 8.53 -11.71 -10.11
CA SER A 217 9.95 -12.01 -9.94
C SER A 217 10.61 -10.95 -9.08
N ILE A 218 11.13 -11.39 -7.94
CA ILE A 218 11.94 -10.60 -7.01
C ILE A 218 13.39 -11.06 -7.13
N PRO A 219 14.38 -10.14 -7.18
CA PRO A 219 15.80 -10.51 -7.12
C PRO A 219 16.12 -11.39 -5.90
N GLU A 220 17.02 -12.36 -6.08
CA GLU A 220 17.43 -13.26 -4.99
C GLU A 220 17.94 -12.47 -3.78
N ASN A 221 17.52 -12.90 -2.58
CA ASN A 221 17.85 -12.26 -1.31
C ASN A 221 17.59 -10.74 -1.29
N TRP A 222 16.59 -10.28 -2.06
CA TRP A 222 16.25 -8.85 -2.16
C TRP A 222 17.42 -7.98 -2.65
N THR A 223 18.34 -8.57 -3.40
CA THR A 223 19.55 -7.88 -3.89
C THR A 223 19.15 -6.65 -4.71
N GLY A 224 19.74 -5.51 -4.36
CA GLY A 224 19.45 -4.23 -5.00
C GLY A 224 18.22 -3.51 -4.43
N LEU A 225 17.46 -4.09 -3.48
CA LEU A 225 16.35 -3.37 -2.85
C LEU A 225 16.86 -2.07 -2.23
N ALA A 226 16.29 -0.96 -2.68
CA ALA A 226 16.66 0.40 -2.31
C ALA A 226 15.61 1.07 -1.45
N LEU A 227 14.34 0.73 -1.65
CA LEU A 227 13.18 1.21 -0.89
C LEU A 227 12.07 0.17 -1.01
N ALA A 228 11.39 -0.15 0.09
CA ALA A 228 10.15 -0.90 0.12
C ALA A 228 9.10 -0.14 0.94
N MET A 229 7.90 0.01 0.38
CA MET A 229 6.81 0.78 0.97
C MET A 229 5.52 -0.03 0.98
N VAL A 230 4.74 0.10 2.04
CA VAL A 230 3.34 -0.35 2.07
C VAL A 230 2.46 0.78 1.53
N PRO A 231 1.83 0.63 0.34
CA PRO A 231 1.00 1.68 -0.23
C PRO A 231 -0.15 2.08 0.70
N GLY A 232 -0.45 3.37 0.77
CA GLY A 232 -1.54 3.93 1.60
C GLY A 232 -1.19 4.21 3.06
N LEU A 233 -0.12 3.61 3.59
CA LEU A 233 0.37 3.84 4.96
C LEU A 233 1.66 4.65 5.02
N ASP A 234 2.28 4.92 3.86
CA ASP A 234 3.57 5.61 3.72
C ASP A 234 4.65 5.11 4.69
N THR A 235 4.57 3.81 5.02
CA THR A 235 5.46 3.17 5.99
C THR A 235 6.56 2.43 5.24
N PRO A 236 7.84 2.79 5.44
CA PRO A 236 8.95 2.03 4.90
C PRO A 236 9.07 0.69 5.62
N VAL A 237 9.35 -0.36 4.86
CA VAL A 237 9.60 -1.72 5.33
C VAL A 237 10.92 -2.24 4.77
N THR A 238 11.84 -1.35 4.40
CA THR A 238 13.07 -1.71 3.69
C THR A 238 13.99 -2.55 4.55
N ALA A 239 14.15 -2.18 5.84
CA ALA A 239 14.98 -2.88 6.80
C ALA A 239 14.53 -4.32 7.09
N ASP A 240 13.26 -4.67 6.83
CA ASP A 240 12.75 -6.03 7.00
C ASP A 240 13.36 -7.03 5.99
N TYR A 241 13.87 -6.51 4.87
CA TYR A 241 14.34 -7.31 3.74
C TYR A 241 15.85 -7.24 3.51
N ARG A 242 16.48 -6.12 3.89
CA ARG A 242 17.87 -5.84 3.56
C ARG A 242 18.51 -4.90 4.58
N PRO A 243 19.84 -4.98 4.81
CA PRO A 243 20.58 -3.92 5.48
C PRO A 243 20.19 -2.52 4.97
N ALA A 244 19.87 -1.64 5.90
CA ALA A 244 19.38 -0.29 5.62
C ALA A 244 20.15 0.75 6.44
N GLY A 245 20.20 1.96 5.91
CA GLY A 245 20.72 3.16 6.57
C GLY A 245 19.72 4.31 6.51
N ILE A 246 20.07 5.42 7.14
CA ILE A 246 19.22 6.60 7.22
C ILE A 246 19.82 7.72 6.37
N LEU A 247 19.03 8.29 5.47
CA LEU A 247 19.32 9.56 4.83
C LEU A 247 18.64 10.69 5.61
N VAL A 248 19.40 11.72 5.97
CA VAL A 248 18.87 12.97 6.52
C VAL A 248 19.15 14.10 5.53
N SER A 249 18.10 14.78 5.05
CA SER A 249 18.27 15.94 4.16
C SER A 249 17.92 17.24 4.87
N SER A 250 18.85 18.18 4.89
CA SER A 250 18.61 19.56 5.34
C SER A 250 17.96 20.38 4.23
N PRO A 251 17.00 21.26 4.53
CA PRO A 251 16.26 22.02 3.53
C PRO A 251 17.14 23.07 2.81
N LEU A 252 16.59 23.62 1.73
CA LEU A 252 17.15 24.79 1.04
C LEU A 252 17.10 26.04 1.94
N GLU A 253 18.17 26.84 1.99
CA GLU A 253 18.20 28.11 2.76
C GLU A 253 17.15 29.14 2.33
N TYR A 254 16.76 29.15 1.05
CA TYR A 254 15.82 30.09 0.46
C TYR A 254 14.80 29.33 -0.38
N THR A 255 13.51 29.45 -0.04
CA THR A 255 12.46 28.76 -0.79
C THR A 255 11.31 29.67 -1.15
N ASP A 256 10.97 29.69 -2.43
CA ASP A 256 9.58 29.69 -2.89
C ASP A 256 9.28 28.21 -3.22
N GLU A 257 8.47 27.52 -2.42
CA GLU A 257 8.30 26.05 -2.48
C GLU A 257 7.95 25.55 -3.90
N GLU A 258 7.28 26.38 -4.69
CA GLU A 258 6.85 26.06 -6.06
C GLU A 258 7.99 25.95 -7.10
N GLN A 259 9.23 26.31 -6.73
CA GLN A 259 10.34 26.37 -7.69
C GLN A 259 11.27 25.16 -7.69
N PHE A 260 11.34 24.36 -6.63
CA PHE A 260 12.34 23.29 -6.49
C PHE A 260 11.72 21.94 -6.19
N THR A 261 12.38 20.90 -6.69
CA THR A 261 11.98 19.51 -6.48
C THR A 261 13.22 18.66 -6.22
N ALA A 262 13.17 17.83 -5.17
CA ALA A 262 14.25 16.94 -4.77
C ALA A 262 13.79 15.47 -4.83
N VAL A 263 14.45 14.67 -5.67
CA VAL A 263 14.09 13.27 -5.93
C VAL A 263 15.32 12.39 -5.83
N LEU A 264 15.20 11.27 -5.12
CA LEU A 264 16.20 10.21 -5.12
C LEU A 264 15.99 9.29 -6.32
N ASN A 265 17.10 8.91 -6.93
CA ASN A 265 17.12 8.01 -8.07
C ASN A 265 18.10 6.88 -7.78
N ILE A 266 17.78 5.69 -8.30
CA ILE A 266 18.65 4.52 -8.18
C ILE A 266 19.19 4.12 -9.56
N PRO A 267 20.45 3.64 -9.64
CA PRO A 267 21.01 3.14 -10.87
C PRO A 267 20.34 1.82 -11.26
N VAL A 268 19.80 1.74 -12.47
CA VAL A 268 19.31 0.49 -13.08
C VAL A 268 19.94 0.33 -14.47
N LYS A 269 19.75 -0.84 -15.11
CA LYS A 269 20.32 -1.09 -16.44
C LYS A 269 19.94 -0.01 -17.46
N GLY A 270 20.93 0.78 -17.87
CA GLY A 270 20.82 1.78 -18.94
C GLY A 270 20.10 3.07 -18.59
N ARG A 271 19.69 3.30 -17.32
CA ARG A 271 19.03 4.54 -16.89
C ARG A 271 19.07 4.71 -15.36
N TYR A 272 18.62 5.87 -14.89
CA TYR A 272 18.24 6.06 -13.50
C TYR A 272 16.73 5.87 -13.35
N LEU A 273 16.33 5.21 -12.27
CA LEU A 273 14.93 5.04 -11.89
C LEU A 273 14.64 5.95 -10.69
N PRO A 274 13.72 6.90 -10.80
CA PRO A 274 13.31 7.71 -9.66
C PRO A 274 12.54 6.88 -8.63
N LEU A 275 12.71 7.22 -7.36
CA LEU A 275 11.93 6.70 -6.24
C LEU A 275 10.65 7.52 -6.10
N ASP A 276 9.71 7.33 -7.03
CA ASP A 276 8.51 8.18 -7.20
C ASP A 276 7.54 8.24 -5.99
N TYR A 277 7.74 7.37 -5.01
CA TYR A 277 6.99 7.32 -3.75
C TYR A 277 7.62 8.16 -2.64
N LEU A 278 8.82 8.70 -2.89
CA LEU A 278 9.60 9.45 -1.94
C LEU A 278 9.99 10.79 -2.55
N TRP A 279 9.37 11.85 -2.06
CA TRP A 279 9.71 13.23 -2.41
C TRP A 279 10.35 13.89 -1.20
N LEU A 280 11.61 14.31 -1.35
CA LEU A 280 12.26 15.04 -0.28
C LEU A 280 11.73 16.48 -0.29
N SER A 281 11.32 16.94 0.87
CA SER A 281 10.97 18.30 1.15
C SER A 281 12.17 19.20 0.91
N THR A 282 11.91 20.29 0.18
CA THR A 282 12.89 21.33 -0.07
C THR A 282 12.86 22.41 1.02
N SER A 283 11.81 22.43 1.85
CA SER A 283 11.58 23.44 2.90
C SER A 283 11.70 22.88 4.32
N LEU A 284 11.57 21.57 4.51
CA LEU A 284 11.68 20.88 5.79
C LEU A 284 12.83 19.87 5.77
N GLN A 285 13.34 19.56 6.96
CA GLN A 285 14.27 18.45 7.11
C GLN A 285 13.52 17.13 6.99
N ASP A 286 14.02 16.22 6.17
CA ASP A 286 13.47 14.87 6.04
C ASP A 286 14.45 13.81 6.56
N THR A 287 13.88 12.67 6.92
CA THR A 287 14.61 11.49 7.37
C THR A 287 13.98 10.26 6.74
N VAL A 288 14.79 9.50 6.00
CA VAL A 288 14.31 8.39 5.19
C VAL A 288 15.16 7.15 5.41
N GLU A 289 14.52 6.01 5.63
CA GLU A 289 15.18 4.71 5.63
C GLU A 289 15.34 4.18 4.20
N LEU A 290 16.58 3.83 3.84
CA LEU A 290 16.95 3.37 2.50
C LEU A 290 17.81 2.11 2.61
N GLY A 291 17.65 1.20 1.65
CA GLY A 291 18.52 0.03 1.55
C GLY A 291 19.98 0.42 1.28
N GLU A 292 20.92 -0.43 1.66
CA GLU A 292 22.32 -0.19 1.32
C GLU A 292 22.55 -0.08 -0.20
N GLY A 293 23.33 0.91 -0.60
CA GLY A 293 23.72 1.09 -2.00
C GLY A 293 23.90 2.54 -2.44
N GLU A 294 24.08 2.68 -3.76
CA GLU A 294 24.30 3.96 -4.42
C GLU A 294 22.97 4.60 -4.85
N TYR A 295 22.85 5.91 -4.61
CA TYR A 295 21.73 6.74 -4.98
C TYR A 295 22.21 8.01 -5.69
N ILE A 296 21.35 8.61 -6.49
CA ILE A 296 21.54 9.95 -7.06
C ILE A 296 20.40 10.83 -6.60
N LEU A 297 20.74 11.81 -5.76
CA LEU A 297 19.88 12.92 -5.45
C LEU A 297 19.88 13.89 -6.63
N MET A 298 18.68 14.15 -7.15
CA MET A 298 18.43 15.14 -8.18
C MET A 298 17.65 16.29 -7.56
N VAL A 299 18.24 17.49 -7.54
CA VAL A 299 17.53 18.73 -7.23
C VAL A 299 17.34 19.49 -8.53
N SER A 300 16.09 19.83 -8.86
CA SER A 300 15.76 20.53 -10.09
C SER A 300 14.91 21.77 -9.82
N SER A 301 15.08 22.78 -10.67
CA SER A 301 14.23 23.97 -10.69
C SER A 301 13.81 24.34 -12.09
N ARG A 302 12.54 24.75 -12.25
CA ARG A 302 11.99 25.19 -13.52
C ARG A 302 11.99 26.72 -13.61
N ARG A 303 12.71 27.26 -14.58
CA ARG A 303 12.72 28.70 -14.89
C ARG A 303 11.41 29.12 -15.56
N SER A 304 11.08 30.41 -15.42
CA SER A 304 9.96 31.05 -16.13
C SER A 304 10.07 30.95 -17.67
N SER A 305 11.29 30.76 -18.20
CA SER A 305 11.54 30.50 -19.63
C SER A 305 11.18 29.08 -20.07
N GLY A 306 10.85 28.17 -19.14
CA GLY A 306 10.60 26.75 -19.40
C GLY A 306 11.84 25.86 -19.35
N LEU A 307 13.05 26.43 -19.20
CA LEU A 307 14.27 25.66 -18.97
C LEU A 307 14.27 25.03 -17.58
N VAL A 308 14.93 23.88 -17.44
CA VAL A 308 15.09 23.17 -16.17
C VAL A 308 16.57 23.13 -15.82
N ASP A 309 16.92 23.68 -14.67
CA ASP A 309 18.24 23.50 -14.08
C ASP A 309 18.24 22.25 -13.22
N MET A 310 19.37 21.54 -13.20
CA MET A 310 19.49 20.27 -12.49
C MET A 310 20.86 20.13 -11.82
N TRP A 311 20.83 19.73 -10.55
CA TRP A 311 21.98 19.40 -9.75
C TRP A 311 21.87 17.92 -9.37
N LEU A 312 22.97 17.19 -9.57
CA LEU A 312 23.05 15.76 -9.29
C LEU A 312 24.12 15.54 -8.24
N HIS A 313 23.75 14.81 -7.19
CA HIS A 313 24.64 14.46 -6.09
C HIS A 313 24.57 12.97 -5.84
N LYS A 314 25.73 12.31 -5.80
CA LYS A 314 25.81 10.89 -5.48
C LYS A 314 25.78 10.71 -3.97
N ILE A 315 25.00 9.73 -3.53
CA ILE A 315 24.81 9.38 -2.12
C ILE A 315 25.07 7.89 -2.01
N ASP A 316 25.88 7.51 -1.02
CA ASP A 316 26.08 6.12 -0.63
C ASP A 316 25.43 5.91 0.73
N ILE A 317 24.54 4.93 0.82
CA ILE A 317 23.88 4.52 2.06
C ILE A 317 24.53 3.23 2.55
N ALA A 318 24.96 3.24 3.81
CA ALA A 318 25.55 2.09 4.49
C ALA A 318 24.63 1.58 5.62
N GLU A 319 24.72 0.29 5.91
CA GLU A 319 23.97 -0.35 6.99
C GLU A 319 24.22 0.34 8.34
N ASN A 320 23.14 0.66 9.06
CA ASN A 320 23.17 1.27 10.39
C ASN A 320 23.94 2.61 10.47
N ASP A 321 24.14 3.28 9.33
CA ASP A 321 24.77 4.61 9.25
C ASP A 321 23.74 5.71 8.94
N THR A 322 24.11 6.94 9.24
CA THR A 322 23.32 8.14 8.88
C THR A 322 24.10 9.00 7.89
N THR A 323 23.61 9.04 6.66
CA THR A 323 24.15 9.92 5.61
C THR A 323 23.40 11.24 5.64
N ALA A 324 24.10 12.35 5.86
CA ALA A 324 23.52 13.69 5.83
C ALA A 324 23.79 14.37 4.48
N VAL A 325 22.78 15.02 3.90
CA VAL A 325 22.91 15.85 2.70
C VAL A 325 22.30 17.23 2.93
N ASP A 326 23.02 18.28 2.55
CA ASP A 326 22.52 19.64 2.59
C ASP A 326 21.99 20.03 1.21
N LEU A 327 20.69 20.27 1.08
CA LEU A 327 20.10 20.64 -0.21
C LEU A 327 20.58 22.02 -0.67
N SER A 328 21.03 22.90 0.23
CA SER A 328 21.52 24.24 -0.13
C SER A 328 22.76 24.21 -1.02
N ASP A 329 23.54 23.12 -0.99
CA ASP A 329 24.67 22.88 -1.90
C ASP A 329 24.24 22.95 -3.39
N SER A 330 22.98 22.59 -3.68
CA SER A 330 22.41 22.69 -5.02
C SER A 330 22.19 24.12 -5.49
N GLN A 331 21.91 25.06 -4.58
CA GLN A 331 21.57 26.44 -4.94
C GLN A 331 22.73 27.15 -5.62
N TYR A 332 23.95 26.92 -5.15
CA TYR A 332 25.16 27.49 -5.73
C TYR A 332 25.44 26.96 -7.15
N ALA A 333 24.95 25.76 -7.48
CA ALA A 333 25.10 25.16 -8.80
C ALA A 333 23.97 25.57 -9.77
N LEU A 334 22.76 25.79 -9.27
CA LEU A 334 21.56 26.09 -10.07
C LEU A 334 21.36 27.59 -10.30
N THR A 335 21.73 28.41 -9.31
CA THR A 335 21.70 29.87 -9.36
C THR A 335 23.13 30.38 -9.17
N PRO A 336 23.90 30.66 -10.25
CA PRO A 336 25.21 31.26 -10.07
C PRO A 336 25.04 32.59 -9.35
N LEU A 337 25.77 32.77 -8.24
CA LEU A 337 25.84 34.03 -7.51
C LEU A 337 26.22 35.17 -8.49
N PRO A 338 25.65 36.37 -8.31
CA PRO A 338 25.82 37.49 -9.23
C PRO A 338 27.28 37.91 -9.47
#